data_AF-A0A2A5GR64-F1
#
_entry.id   AF-A0A2A5GR64-F1
#
_cell.length_a   1.000
_cell.length_b   1.000
_cell.length_c   1.000
_cell.angle_alpha   90.00
_cell.angle_beta   90.00
_cell.angle_gamma   90.00
#
_symmetry.space_group_name_H-M   'P 1'
#
loop_
_entity.id
_entity.type
_entity.pdbx_description
1 polymer ?
#
loop_
_entity_poly.entity_id
_entity_poly.type
_entity_poly.pdbx_seq_one_letter_code
_entity_poly.pdbx_strand_id
1 'polypeptide(L)'
;MSKARLIFFALFILMSCSKDEVKKEDPIAAPNPEPIDTEAALLTFNTAVRALGNFENPEIVDPPEEISADPAVESGNYVCVTKRFKAAPEFNEMLLLNPNSQELYPGALIKGESIVTGEYKAIGGNRSPITLSVSLTNLNGPVSAVVENPANISEVRQGISDILRAGVTGSTPAEFNFSIESVYSEEQLSASIGANYSGATIDASGSFDFSSQNTESKIVVKFVQRYFSVDIDTPETPGDLFTDTDLPDPASFGATLPNIVSSVNYGRMVLFVATSSYSNIEMEAAFKATYDSAISEGGVEVEANYQRIMENSSIKAFVLGGDGDEAVKAVSGVAGVKSFILSGGNYSEQSPGAPLSYTLKNINDFTRSNVVLSTEYTARVCQKVRSNYRITLTEIDCSEGINNEGDQQMYGYIYLNVGNPDLDGVIFPCFPFGTSLGAFWGNYDDDDYQTASANKISVGTSIDVTLPIDGDDYLYLSGHLYEYDTSAFDPDEDLGSSCKKLYIDDLTQPIYELNFNGDGDKAMAIFTILPID
;
A
#
# COMPACT_ATOMS: atom_id res chain seq x y z
N MET A 1 -80.25 -3.36 -47.26
CA MET A 1 -80.59 -3.96 -48.57
C MET A 1 -79.73 -5.20 -48.73
N SER A 2 -80.28 -6.38 -48.41
CA SER A 2 -80.75 -7.42 -49.37
C SER A 2 -79.60 -8.41 -49.70
N LYS A 3 -79.49 -9.55 -48.99
CA LYS A 3 -80.02 -10.92 -49.31
C LYS A 3 -79.22 -11.59 -50.45
N ALA A 4 -78.85 -12.88 -50.45
CA ALA A 4 -79.28 -14.05 -49.68
C ALA A 4 -78.27 -15.22 -49.82
N ARG A 5 -78.38 -16.19 -48.89
CA ARG A 5 -77.83 -17.56 -48.89
C ARG A 5 -78.64 -18.50 -49.81
N LEU A 6 -78.04 -19.60 -50.30
CA LEU A 6 -78.60 -20.99 -50.29
C LEU A 6 -77.57 -21.97 -50.91
N ILE A 7 -76.99 -22.90 -50.14
CA ILE A 7 -77.32 -24.35 -50.00
C ILE A 7 -77.29 -25.14 -51.32
N PHE A 8 -76.42 -26.16 -51.41
CA PHE A 8 -76.82 -27.47 -51.94
C PHE A 8 -76.03 -28.61 -51.28
N PHE A 9 -76.77 -29.65 -50.89
CA PHE A 9 -76.36 -30.83 -50.14
C PHE A 9 -76.48 -32.05 -51.08
N ALA A 10 -75.49 -32.95 -51.02
CA ALA A 10 -75.49 -34.38 -51.36
C ALA A 10 -76.09 -34.88 -52.70
N LEU A 11 -75.37 -35.78 -53.41
CA LEU A 11 -75.62 -37.23 -53.31
C LEU A 11 -74.57 -38.07 -54.08
N PHE A 12 -74.17 -39.16 -53.42
CA PHE A 12 -73.35 -40.29 -53.84
C PHE A 12 -73.87 -41.02 -55.10
N ILE A 13 -72.96 -41.45 -55.99
CA ILE A 13 -73.09 -42.72 -56.73
C ILE A 13 -71.72 -43.43 -56.74
N LEU A 14 -71.69 -44.61 -56.12
CA LEU A 14 -70.65 -45.63 -56.21
C LEU A 14 -70.90 -46.49 -57.45
N MET A 15 -69.83 -46.85 -58.18
CA MET A 15 -69.53 -48.19 -58.74
C MET A 15 -68.19 -48.06 -59.50
N SER A 16 -67.09 -48.53 -58.93
CA SER A 16 -66.56 -49.91 -59.01
C SER A 16 -65.90 -50.22 -60.36
N CYS A 17 -64.56 -50.29 -60.36
CA CYS A 17 -63.83 -51.29 -61.13
C CYS A 17 -62.46 -51.58 -60.50
N SER A 18 -62.11 -52.85 -60.63
CA SER A 18 -61.15 -53.63 -59.85
C SER A 18 -59.69 -53.48 -60.29
N LYS A 19 -58.79 -53.54 -59.30
CA LYS A 19 -57.38 -53.99 -59.24
C LYS A 19 -56.47 -53.79 -60.45
N ASP A 20 -55.34 -53.12 -60.19
CA ASP A 20 -54.03 -53.79 -60.13
C ASP A 20 -53.14 -53.10 -59.06
N GLU A 21 -52.69 -53.85 -58.07
CA GLU A 21 -51.76 -53.39 -57.02
C GLU A 21 -50.32 -53.53 -57.52
N VAL A 22 -49.66 -52.40 -57.74
CA VAL A 22 -48.20 -52.33 -57.81
C VAL A 22 -47.68 -52.26 -56.37
N LYS A 23 -46.89 -53.25 -55.95
CA LYS A 23 -46.15 -53.22 -54.68
C LYS A 23 -45.22 -51.99 -54.67
N LYS A 24 -45.53 -51.02 -53.81
CA LYS A 24 -44.56 -49.98 -53.41
C LYS A 24 -43.55 -50.63 -52.47
N GLU A 25 -42.28 -50.52 -52.82
CA GLU A 25 -41.18 -50.74 -51.88
C GLU A 25 -41.30 -49.72 -50.75
N ASP A 26 -41.14 -50.19 -49.52
CA ASP A 26 -41.12 -49.34 -48.33
C ASP A 26 -39.96 -48.32 -48.43
N PRO A 27 -40.17 -47.05 -48.03
CA PRO A 27 -39.07 -46.11 -47.97
C PRO A 27 -38.05 -46.61 -46.94
N ILE A 28 -36.79 -46.73 -47.37
CA ILE A 28 -35.64 -47.00 -46.50
C ILE A 28 -35.67 -45.94 -45.39
N ALA A 29 -35.95 -46.37 -44.17
CA ALA A 29 -35.79 -45.52 -42.99
C ALA A 29 -34.34 -45.03 -42.97
N ALA A 30 -34.15 -43.71 -42.94
CA ALA A 30 -32.86 -43.16 -42.56
C ALA A 30 -32.45 -43.81 -41.23
N PRO A 31 -31.19 -44.25 -41.05
CA PRO A 31 -30.78 -44.80 -39.78
C PRO A 31 -31.09 -43.77 -38.70
N ASN A 32 -31.80 -44.20 -37.65
CA ASN A 32 -31.84 -43.45 -36.41
C ASN A 32 -30.39 -43.11 -36.05
N PRO A 33 -30.04 -41.85 -35.73
CA PRO A 33 -28.74 -41.58 -35.16
C PRO A 33 -28.58 -42.52 -33.94
N GLU A 34 -27.48 -43.26 -33.91
CA GLU A 34 -27.15 -44.08 -32.75
C GLU A 34 -27.20 -43.19 -31.50
N PRO A 35 -27.72 -43.68 -30.36
CA PRO A 35 -27.61 -42.94 -29.11
C PRO A 35 -26.14 -42.60 -28.89
N ILE A 36 -25.83 -41.32 -28.70
CA ILE A 36 -24.51 -40.91 -28.22
C ILE A 36 -24.31 -41.67 -26.90
N ASP A 37 -23.31 -42.54 -26.86
CA ASP A 37 -22.85 -43.15 -25.62
C ASP A 37 -22.23 -42.03 -24.77
N THR A 38 -23.06 -41.38 -23.96
CA THR A 38 -22.71 -40.22 -23.13
C THR A 38 -21.54 -40.54 -22.20
N GLU A 39 -21.40 -41.78 -21.75
CA GLU A 39 -20.29 -42.20 -20.89
C GLU A 39 -18.97 -42.27 -21.67
N ALA A 40 -19.00 -42.84 -22.88
CA ALA A 40 -17.83 -42.86 -23.78
C ALA A 40 -17.42 -41.46 -24.23
N ALA A 41 -18.39 -40.57 -24.48
CA ALA A 41 -18.15 -39.17 -24.83
C ALA A 41 -17.49 -38.40 -23.67
N LEU A 42 -18.02 -38.55 -22.45
CA LEU A 42 -17.44 -37.97 -21.23
C LEU A 42 -16.01 -38.49 -20.97
N LEU A 43 -15.77 -39.79 -21.12
CA LEU A 43 -14.44 -40.37 -20.95
C LEU A 43 -13.43 -39.81 -21.98
N THR A 44 -13.85 -39.68 -23.23
CA THR A 44 -13.03 -39.11 -24.31
C THR A 44 -12.71 -37.65 -24.05
N PHE A 45 -13.73 -36.86 -23.67
CA PHE A 45 -13.57 -35.45 -23.31
C PHE A 45 -12.61 -35.28 -22.13
N ASN A 46 -12.85 -36.00 -21.03
CA ASN A 46 -12.00 -35.96 -19.85
C ASN A 46 -10.55 -36.32 -20.20
N THR A 47 -10.34 -37.37 -21.00
CA THR A 47 -8.99 -37.78 -21.42
C THR A 47 -8.30 -36.70 -22.24
N ALA A 48 -9.01 -36.04 -23.16
CA ALA A 48 -8.46 -34.96 -23.98
C ALA A 48 -8.09 -33.72 -23.14
N VAL A 49 -8.96 -33.30 -22.21
CA VAL A 49 -8.68 -32.16 -21.32
C VAL A 49 -7.50 -32.45 -20.40
N ARG A 50 -7.41 -33.66 -19.84
CA ARG A 50 -6.29 -34.07 -18.98
C ARG A 50 -4.95 -34.15 -19.71
N ALA A 51 -4.95 -34.19 -21.05
CA ALA A 51 -3.73 -34.17 -21.86
C ALA A 51 -3.20 -32.75 -22.13
N LEU A 52 -3.97 -31.70 -21.79
CA LEU A 52 -3.52 -30.31 -21.90
C LEU A 52 -2.45 -29.99 -20.85
N GLY A 53 -1.48 -29.16 -21.22
CA GLY A 53 -0.43 -28.71 -20.30
C GLY A 53 -0.92 -27.56 -19.42
N ASN A 54 -0.38 -27.42 -18.20
CA ASN A 54 -0.62 -26.24 -17.37
C ASN A 54 -0.07 -24.97 -18.05
N PHE A 55 -0.56 -23.79 -17.66
CA PHE A 55 0.06 -22.55 -18.09
C PHE A 55 1.46 -22.43 -17.48
N GLU A 56 2.40 -21.86 -18.23
CA GLU A 56 3.78 -21.73 -17.81
C GLU A 56 3.94 -20.46 -16.97
N ASN A 57 4.31 -20.64 -15.70
CA ASN A 57 4.78 -19.54 -14.86
C ASN A 57 6.28 -19.29 -15.10
N PRO A 58 6.73 -18.03 -14.99
CA PRO A 58 8.16 -17.74 -14.87
C PRO A 58 8.76 -18.40 -13.61
N GLU A 59 10.09 -18.50 -13.57
CA GLU A 59 10.82 -18.95 -12.39
C GLU A 59 10.58 -18.00 -11.21
N ILE A 60 10.24 -18.57 -10.04
CA ILE A 60 9.99 -17.83 -8.82
C ILE A 60 11.28 -17.18 -8.32
N VAL A 61 11.22 -15.88 -8.02
CA VAL A 61 12.30 -15.10 -7.41
C VAL A 61 11.70 -14.24 -6.31
N ASP A 62 11.70 -14.77 -5.10
CA ASP A 62 11.18 -14.11 -3.90
C ASP A 62 11.99 -14.61 -2.68
N PRO A 63 12.75 -13.74 -1.97
CA PRO A 63 12.79 -12.28 -2.09
C PRO A 63 13.47 -11.77 -3.38
N PRO A 64 13.31 -10.48 -3.74
CA PRO A 64 13.95 -9.87 -4.91
C PRO A 64 15.48 -10.04 -4.91
N GLU A 65 16.02 -10.38 -6.08
CA GLU A 65 17.46 -10.59 -6.30
C GLU A 65 18.10 -9.34 -6.92
N GLU A 66 19.21 -8.86 -6.35
CA GLU A 66 20.01 -7.78 -6.93
C GLU A 66 20.81 -8.28 -8.14
N ILE A 67 20.53 -7.70 -9.31
CA ILE A 67 21.22 -8.01 -10.58
C ILE A 67 22.52 -7.20 -10.69
N SER A 68 22.47 -5.93 -10.29
CA SER A 68 23.59 -4.99 -10.39
C SER A 68 23.36 -3.74 -9.54
N ALA A 69 24.45 -3.07 -9.16
CA ALA A 69 24.41 -1.76 -8.51
C ALA A 69 25.38 -0.77 -9.18
N ASP A 70 24.93 0.47 -9.32
CA ASP A 70 25.77 1.60 -9.69
C ASP A 70 26.60 2.08 -8.48
N PRO A 71 27.71 2.81 -8.69
CA PRO A 71 28.45 3.43 -7.60
C PRO A 71 27.58 4.38 -6.77
N ALA A 72 27.86 4.46 -5.47
CA ALA A 72 27.18 5.40 -4.58
C ALA A 72 27.47 6.86 -4.99
N VAL A 73 26.43 7.71 -4.96
CA VAL A 73 26.51 9.13 -5.31
C VAL A 73 25.92 9.96 -4.18
N GLU A 74 26.62 11.02 -3.77
CA GLU A 74 26.08 12.01 -2.84
C GLU A 74 24.99 12.85 -3.52
N SER A 75 23.87 13.03 -2.82
CA SER A 75 22.70 13.79 -3.27
C SER A 75 22.18 14.63 -2.11
N GLY A 76 22.70 15.84 -1.96
CA GLY A 76 22.38 16.70 -0.82
C GLY A 76 22.79 16.05 0.51
N ASN A 77 21.81 15.85 1.40
CA ASN A 77 22.00 15.24 2.71
C ASN A 77 22.00 13.69 2.69
N TYR A 78 21.96 13.08 1.52
CA TYR A 78 21.85 11.64 1.32
C TYR A 78 23.03 11.06 0.53
N VAL A 79 23.31 9.78 0.75
CA VAL A 79 24.09 8.93 -0.16
C VAL A 79 23.14 7.96 -0.82
N CYS A 80 23.11 7.97 -2.16
CA CYS A 80 22.19 7.18 -2.96
C CYS A 80 22.90 6.15 -3.81
N VAL A 81 22.33 4.95 -3.89
CA VAL A 81 22.78 3.86 -4.76
C VAL A 81 21.62 3.45 -5.66
N THR A 82 21.87 3.39 -6.96
CA THR A 82 20.91 2.85 -7.93
C THR A 82 21.18 1.36 -8.11
N LYS A 83 20.17 0.53 -7.87
CA LYS A 83 20.26 -0.92 -7.93
C LYS A 83 19.21 -1.47 -8.89
N ARG A 84 19.55 -2.52 -9.62
CA ARG A 84 18.62 -3.25 -10.50
C ARG A 84 18.26 -4.57 -9.84
N PHE A 85 16.98 -4.89 -9.81
CA PHE A 85 16.44 -6.08 -9.19
C PHE A 85 15.60 -6.90 -10.16
N LYS A 86 15.60 -8.21 -9.95
CA LYS A 86 14.64 -9.18 -10.51
C LYS A 86 13.75 -9.66 -9.37
N ALA A 87 12.45 -9.68 -9.59
CA ALA A 87 11.50 -10.32 -8.67
C ALA A 87 10.46 -11.10 -9.46
N ALA A 88 9.97 -12.18 -8.88
CA ALA A 88 8.90 -13.00 -9.42
C ALA A 88 8.16 -13.69 -8.25
N PRO A 89 7.43 -12.92 -7.42
CA PRO A 89 6.60 -13.49 -6.35
C PRO A 89 5.47 -14.35 -6.91
N GLU A 90 5.13 -15.39 -6.15
CA GLU A 90 4.05 -16.34 -6.46
C GLU A 90 2.79 -16.00 -5.67
N PHE A 91 1.65 -15.95 -6.35
CA PHE A 91 0.35 -15.68 -5.78
C PHE A 91 -0.58 -16.87 -5.92
N ASN A 92 -1.07 -17.34 -4.78
CA ASN A 92 -2.13 -18.34 -4.71
C ASN A 92 -3.54 -17.72 -4.68
N GLU A 93 -3.60 -16.39 -4.59
CA GLU A 93 -4.77 -15.52 -4.57
C GLU A 93 -4.37 -14.18 -5.21
N MET A 94 -5.16 -13.72 -6.18
CA MET A 94 -4.89 -12.49 -6.93
C MET A 94 -5.94 -11.43 -6.59
N LEU A 95 -5.52 -10.18 -6.37
CA LEU A 95 -6.44 -9.07 -6.17
C LEU A 95 -7.21 -8.76 -7.46
N LEU A 96 -8.51 -8.51 -7.28
CA LEU A 96 -9.42 -8.04 -8.31
C LEU A 96 -9.63 -6.53 -8.16
N LEU A 97 -8.95 -5.75 -8.99
CA LEU A 97 -9.03 -4.30 -8.92
C LEU A 97 -10.22 -3.72 -9.71
N ASN A 98 -10.87 -4.53 -10.55
CA ASN A 98 -12.15 -4.20 -11.19
C ASN A 98 -13.26 -5.14 -10.69
N PRO A 99 -14.08 -4.73 -9.71
CA PRO A 99 -15.15 -5.56 -9.16
C PRO A 99 -16.27 -5.85 -10.17
N ASN A 100 -16.31 -5.12 -11.29
CA ASN A 100 -17.31 -5.28 -12.34
C ASN A 100 -16.83 -6.18 -13.49
N SER A 101 -15.68 -6.85 -13.34
CA SER A 101 -15.21 -7.84 -14.32
C SER A 101 -16.32 -8.84 -14.66
N GLN A 102 -16.50 -9.09 -15.96
CA GLN A 102 -17.47 -10.07 -16.44
C GLN A 102 -16.86 -11.47 -16.52
N GLU A 103 -15.55 -11.57 -16.36
CA GLU A 103 -14.74 -12.77 -16.52
C GLU A 103 -14.41 -13.42 -15.17
N LEU A 104 -14.25 -12.63 -14.12
CA LEU A 104 -13.79 -13.09 -12.81
C LEU A 104 -14.94 -13.14 -11.79
N TYR A 105 -15.67 -14.26 -11.80
CA TYR A 105 -16.76 -14.56 -10.85
C TYR A 105 -16.74 -16.06 -10.46
N PRO A 106 -17.30 -16.47 -9.30
CA PRO A 106 -17.30 -17.87 -8.88
C PRO A 106 -17.91 -18.80 -9.95
N GLY A 107 -17.15 -19.82 -10.36
CA GLY A 107 -17.55 -20.78 -11.39
C GLY A 107 -17.23 -20.39 -12.83
N ALA A 108 -16.67 -19.20 -13.06
CA ALA A 108 -16.20 -18.77 -14.38
C ALA A 108 -15.05 -19.65 -14.87
N LEU A 109 -15.08 -20.03 -16.15
CA LEU A 109 -14.00 -20.76 -16.81
C LEU A 109 -13.14 -19.83 -17.64
N ILE A 110 -11.83 -19.94 -17.46
CA ILE A 110 -10.82 -19.06 -18.05
C ILE A 110 -9.85 -19.89 -18.89
N LYS A 111 -9.51 -19.40 -20.08
CA LYS A 111 -8.47 -19.99 -20.93
C LYS A 111 -7.10 -19.89 -20.25
N GLY A 112 -6.40 -21.01 -20.15
CA GLY A 112 -5.13 -21.09 -19.43
C GLY A 112 -4.07 -20.10 -19.93
N GLU A 113 -3.96 -19.97 -21.26
CA GLU A 113 -3.02 -19.05 -21.93
C GLU A 113 -3.24 -17.56 -21.62
N SER A 114 -4.41 -17.19 -21.10
CA SER A 114 -4.78 -15.80 -20.79
C SER A 114 -4.58 -15.38 -19.33
N ILE A 115 -4.17 -16.33 -18.48
CA ILE A 115 -4.04 -16.11 -17.02
C ILE A 115 -2.80 -15.27 -16.69
N VAL A 116 -1.65 -15.65 -17.27
CA VAL A 116 -0.36 -14.98 -17.00
C VAL A 116 -0.36 -13.56 -17.58
N THR A 117 -1.00 -13.36 -18.74
CA THR A 117 -1.12 -12.04 -19.38
C THR A 117 -2.18 -11.14 -18.73
N GLY A 118 -3.05 -11.70 -17.89
CA GLY A 118 -4.15 -10.95 -17.24
C GLY A 118 -5.34 -10.66 -18.14
N GLU A 119 -5.39 -11.22 -19.36
CA GLU A 119 -6.53 -11.03 -20.27
C GLU A 119 -7.79 -11.78 -19.80
N TYR A 120 -7.63 -12.83 -19.00
CA TYR A 120 -8.71 -13.64 -18.41
C TYR A 120 -9.85 -13.99 -19.39
N LYS A 121 -9.51 -14.50 -20.58
CA LYS A 121 -10.48 -14.83 -21.62
C LYS A 121 -11.42 -15.94 -21.15
N ALA A 122 -12.71 -15.62 -21.10
CA ALA A 122 -13.75 -16.55 -20.70
C ALA A 122 -13.93 -17.71 -21.71
N ILE A 123 -14.30 -18.88 -21.19
CA ILE A 123 -14.75 -20.04 -21.97
C ILE A 123 -16.27 -20.11 -21.86
N GLY A 124 -16.94 -19.89 -22.99
CA GLY A 124 -18.39 -20.09 -23.11
C GLY A 124 -18.77 -21.55 -23.33
N GLY A 125 -20.07 -21.83 -23.34
CA GLY A 125 -20.64 -23.17 -23.54
C GLY A 125 -21.77 -23.44 -22.57
N ASN A 126 -22.53 -24.51 -22.80
CA ASN A 126 -23.58 -24.94 -21.87
C ASN A 126 -22.93 -25.60 -20.65
N ARG A 127 -23.17 -25.00 -19.49
CA ARG A 127 -22.58 -25.42 -18.22
C ARG A 127 -23.57 -26.27 -17.44
N SER A 128 -23.06 -27.26 -16.72
CA SER A 128 -23.86 -27.96 -15.71
C SER A 128 -24.08 -27.08 -14.49
N PRO A 129 -25.16 -27.32 -13.71
CA PRO A 129 -25.39 -26.60 -12.47
C PRO A 129 -24.22 -26.71 -11.51
N ILE A 130 -23.91 -25.63 -10.80
CA ILE A 130 -22.91 -25.63 -9.72
C ILE A 130 -23.57 -25.22 -8.41
N THR A 131 -22.99 -25.69 -7.30
CA THR A 131 -23.36 -25.21 -5.97
C THR A 131 -22.39 -24.10 -5.57
N LEU A 132 -22.93 -22.93 -5.24
CA LEU A 132 -22.21 -21.88 -4.53
C LEU A 132 -22.39 -22.07 -3.03
N SER A 133 -21.36 -21.79 -2.26
CA SER A 133 -21.43 -21.68 -0.80
C SER A 133 -20.71 -20.41 -0.32
N VAL A 134 -21.12 -19.88 0.83
CA VAL A 134 -20.44 -18.74 1.45
C VAL A 134 -19.85 -19.12 2.80
N SER A 135 -18.71 -18.52 3.15
CA SER A 135 -17.98 -18.84 4.38
C SER A 135 -18.60 -18.26 5.67
N LEU A 136 -19.70 -17.51 5.56
CA LEU A 136 -20.40 -16.93 6.72
C LEU A 136 -21.06 -18.03 7.56
N THR A 137 -20.66 -18.14 8.83
CA THR A 137 -21.14 -19.18 9.75
C THR A 137 -22.39 -18.79 10.55
N ASN A 138 -22.79 -17.51 10.48
CA ASN A 138 -23.85 -16.90 11.29
C ASN A 138 -25.05 -16.40 10.45
N LEU A 139 -25.27 -16.97 9.27
CA LEU A 139 -26.43 -16.67 8.42
C LEU A 139 -27.75 -17.17 9.02
N ASN A 140 -28.84 -16.43 8.84
CA ASN A 140 -30.19 -16.85 9.26
C ASN A 140 -30.89 -17.77 8.24
N GLY A 141 -30.14 -18.42 7.35
CA GLY A 141 -30.66 -19.14 6.22
C GLY A 141 -29.66 -20.15 5.66
N PRO A 142 -29.93 -20.73 4.49
CA PRO A 142 -29.00 -21.64 3.85
C PRO A 142 -27.69 -20.90 3.52
N VAL A 143 -26.57 -21.59 3.68
CA VAL A 143 -25.23 -21.08 3.35
C VAL A 143 -24.84 -21.34 1.88
N SER A 144 -25.70 -22.02 1.13
CA SER A 144 -25.45 -22.42 -0.25
C SER A 144 -26.68 -22.27 -1.14
N ALA A 145 -26.44 -22.16 -2.44
CA ALA A 145 -27.44 -22.09 -3.49
C ALA A 145 -26.95 -22.81 -4.75
N VAL A 146 -27.85 -23.49 -5.46
CA VAL A 146 -27.57 -24.07 -6.77
C VAL A 146 -27.79 -23.00 -7.84
N VAL A 147 -26.82 -22.86 -8.73
CA VAL A 147 -26.89 -22.01 -9.92
C VAL A 147 -27.01 -22.92 -11.12
N GLU A 148 -28.18 -22.89 -11.78
CA GLU A 148 -28.50 -23.79 -12.88
C GLU A 148 -27.62 -23.56 -14.11
N ASN A 149 -27.35 -22.30 -14.48
CA ASN A 149 -26.44 -21.99 -15.57
C ASN A 149 -25.35 -20.99 -15.13
N PRO A 150 -24.19 -21.49 -14.67
CA PRO A 150 -23.09 -20.63 -14.24
C PRO A 150 -22.33 -19.94 -15.38
N ALA A 151 -22.67 -20.17 -16.66
CA ALA A 151 -22.16 -19.33 -17.74
C ALA A 151 -22.77 -17.91 -17.69
N ASN A 152 -23.94 -17.75 -17.05
CA ASN A 152 -24.62 -16.49 -16.91
C ASN A 152 -24.23 -15.84 -15.58
N ILE A 153 -23.37 -14.81 -15.62
CA ILE A 153 -22.96 -14.04 -14.44
C ILE A 153 -24.16 -13.50 -13.63
N SER A 154 -25.28 -13.20 -14.28
CA SER A 154 -26.51 -12.77 -13.60
C SER A 154 -27.10 -13.85 -12.70
N GLU A 155 -27.05 -15.12 -13.10
CA GLU A 155 -27.56 -16.23 -12.29
C GLU A 155 -26.63 -16.50 -11.10
N VAL A 156 -25.31 -16.41 -11.30
CA VAL A 156 -24.33 -16.49 -10.21
C VAL A 156 -24.58 -15.38 -9.18
N ARG A 157 -24.73 -14.13 -9.65
CA ARG A 157 -25.04 -12.98 -8.77
C ARG A 157 -26.37 -13.14 -8.04
N GLN A 158 -27.38 -13.70 -8.71
CA GLN A 158 -28.66 -14.01 -8.07
C GLN A 158 -28.51 -15.07 -6.98
N GLY A 159 -27.77 -16.15 -7.24
CA GLY A 159 -27.49 -17.19 -6.24
C GLY A 159 -26.78 -16.63 -5.00
N ILE A 160 -25.77 -15.77 -5.20
CA ILE A 160 -25.09 -15.06 -4.10
C ILE A 160 -26.09 -14.18 -3.33
N SER A 161 -26.90 -13.39 -4.04
CA SER A 161 -27.91 -12.52 -3.43
C SER A 161 -28.95 -13.31 -2.62
N ASP A 162 -29.34 -14.49 -3.10
CA ASP A 162 -30.32 -15.35 -2.44
C ASP A 162 -29.79 -15.91 -1.11
N ILE A 163 -28.51 -16.28 -1.06
CA ILE A 163 -27.84 -16.69 0.19
C ILE A 163 -27.77 -15.50 1.17
N LEU A 164 -27.27 -14.37 0.70
CA LEU A 164 -26.98 -13.20 1.55
C LEU A 164 -28.25 -12.49 2.06
N ARG A 165 -29.38 -12.62 1.36
CA ARG A 165 -30.68 -12.06 1.77
C ARG A 165 -31.21 -12.65 3.08
N ALA A 166 -30.69 -13.79 3.53
CA ALA A 166 -30.97 -14.29 4.87
C ALA A 166 -30.47 -13.34 5.98
N GLY A 167 -29.42 -12.55 5.70
CA GLY A 167 -28.74 -11.72 6.68
C GLY A 167 -27.99 -12.53 7.73
N VAL A 168 -27.18 -11.84 8.54
CA VAL A 168 -26.33 -12.44 9.58
C VAL A 168 -26.79 -12.10 11.00
N THR A 169 -26.39 -12.91 11.97
CA THR A 169 -26.61 -12.66 13.40
C THR A 169 -25.33 -12.25 14.11
N GLY A 170 -25.36 -11.13 14.83
CA GLY A 170 -24.20 -10.61 15.53
C GLY A 170 -23.09 -10.14 14.58
N SER A 171 -21.88 -10.04 15.10
CA SER A 171 -20.71 -9.58 14.34
C SER A 171 -20.06 -10.72 13.56
N THR A 172 -19.56 -10.42 12.36
CA THR A 172 -18.77 -11.33 11.52
C THR A 172 -17.30 -10.92 11.63
N PRO A 173 -16.44 -11.65 12.37
CA PRO A 173 -15.03 -11.33 12.42
C PRO A 173 -14.44 -11.37 11.00
N ALA A 174 -13.87 -10.24 10.58
CA ALA A 174 -13.21 -10.13 9.28
C ALA A 174 -11.75 -10.57 9.40
N GLU A 175 -11.18 -11.07 8.31
CA GLU A 175 -9.74 -11.29 8.20
C GLU A 175 -9.06 -10.02 7.69
N PHE A 176 -7.96 -9.63 8.33
CA PHE A 176 -7.26 -8.39 8.06
C PHE A 176 -5.86 -8.66 7.53
N ASN A 177 -5.49 -7.97 6.44
CA ASN A 177 -4.15 -7.96 5.89
C ASN A 177 -3.71 -6.50 5.67
N PHE A 178 -2.56 -6.16 6.24
CA PHE A 178 -1.91 -4.86 6.10
C PHE A 178 -0.47 -5.04 5.64
N SER A 179 -0.08 -4.37 4.56
CA SER A 179 1.32 -4.32 4.12
C SER A 179 1.70 -2.93 3.62
N ILE A 180 2.98 -2.60 3.75
CA ILE A 180 3.60 -1.37 3.23
C ILE A 180 4.78 -1.82 2.39
N GLU A 181 4.86 -1.34 1.15
CA GLU A 181 5.96 -1.67 0.24
C GLU A 181 6.41 -0.45 -0.55
N SER A 182 7.72 -0.28 -0.69
CA SER A 182 8.33 0.67 -1.63
C SER A 182 8.22 0.18 -3.07
N VAL A 183 7.81 1.08 -3.97
CA VAL A 183 7.51 0.76 -5.37
C VAL A 183 8.29 1.67 -6.32
N TYR A 184 8.95 1.07 -7.30
CA TYR A 184 9.89 1.72 -8.20
C TYR A 184 9.47 1.65 -9.68
N SER A 185 8.57 0.73 -10.05
CA SER A 185 7.96 0.66 -11.38
C SER A 185 6.49 0.21 -11.32
N GLU A 186 5.76 0.35 -12.42
CA GLU A 186 4.36 -0.10 -12.53
C GLU A 186 4.24 -1.63 -12.51
N GLU A 187 5.20 -2.32 -13.11
CA GLU A 187 5.28 -3.78 -13.09
C GLU A 187 5.55 -4.29 -11.67
N GLN A 188 6.46 -3.64 -10.95
CA GLN A 188 6.71 -3.96 -9.54
C GLN A 188 5.49 -3.62 -8.67
N LEU A 189 4.79 -2.51 -8.93
CA LEU A 189 3.54 -2.20 -8.21
C LEU A 189 2.55 -3.36 -8.29
N SER A 190 2.36 -3.87 -9.51
CA SER A 190 1.44 -4.98 -9.80
C SER A 190 1.84 -6.25 -9.05
N ALA A 191 3.14 -6.57 -9.04
CA ALA A 191 3.69 -7.66 -8.27
C ALA A 191 3.49 -7.45 -6.75
N SER A 192 3.84 -6.28 -6.20
CA SER A 192 3.70 -5.94 -4.78
C SER A 192 2.25 -6.04 -4.26
N ILE A 193 1.28 -5.61 -5.06
CA ILE A 193 -0.13 -5.72 -4.66
C ILE A 193 -0.74 -7.09 -4.97
N GLY A 194 -0.10 -7.92 -5.80
CA GLY A 194 -0.62 -9.22 -6.22
C GLY A 194 -1.81 -9.10 -7.18
N ALA A 195 -1.75 -8.15 -8.12
CA ALA A 195 -2.80 -7.90 -9.10
C ALA A 195 -2.24 -7.92 -10.52
N ASN A 196 -3.04 -8.36 -11.50
CA ASN A 196 -2.67 -8.29 -12.90
C ASN A 196 -3.30 -7.03 -13.54
N TYR A 197 -2.48 -6.16 -14.12
CA TYR A 197 -2.85 -4.77 -14.47
C TYR A 197 -3.43 -4.61 -15.90
N SER A 198 -3.35 -5.63 -16.75
CA SER A 198 -3.57 -5.48 -18.20
C SER A 198 -4.99 -5.09 -18.65
N GLY A 199 -5.99 -5.02 -17.75
CA GLY A 199 -7.40 -4.80 -18.12
C GLY A 199 -8.14 -3.64 -17.44
N ALA A 200 -7.57 -2.96 -16.45
CA ALA A 200 -8.26 -1.89 -15.75
C ALA A 200 -7.28 -0.75 -15.45
N THR A 201 -7.60 0.45 -15.95
CA THR A 201 -6.93 1.70 -15.55
C THR A 201 -7.17 1.90 -14.06
N ILE A 202 -6.30 1.35 -13.23
CA ILE A 202 -6.34 1.55 -11.79
C ILE A 202 -5.70 2.91 -11.55
N ASP A 203 -6.49 3.84 -11.01
CA ASP A 203 -6.05 5.18 -10.62
C ASP A 203 -4.77 5.18 -9.76
N ALA A 204 -4.45 4.05 -9.09
CA ALA A 204 -3.23 3.87 -8.31
C ALA A 204 -1.93 3.96 -9.13
N SER A 205 -1.80 3.35 -10.33
CA SER A 205 -0.56 3.51 -11.11
C SER A 205 -0.47 4.89 -11.76
N GLY A 206 -1.60 5.40 -12.27
CA GLY A 206 -1.71 6.79 -12.74
C GLY A 206 -1.48 7.84 -11.64
N SER A 207 -1.50 7.42 -10.37
CA SER A 207 -1.14 8.24 -9.23
C SER A 207 0.37 8.33 -8.98
N PHE A 208 1.16 7.38 -9.47
CA PHE A 208 2.62 7.38 -9.39
C PHE A 208 3.22 7.94 -10.67
N ASP A 209 3.97 9.04 -10.57
CA ASP A 209 4.88 9.44 -11.65
C ASP A 209 6.22 8.70 -11.50
N PHE A 210 6.29 7.48 -12.06
CA PHE A 210 7.51 6.67 -12.05
C PHE A 210 8.67 7.31 -12.82
N SER A 211 8.41 8.32 -13.64
CA SER A 211 9.45 9.06 -14.39
C SER A 211 10.02 10.27 -13.63
N SER A 212 9.33 10.73 -12.59
CA SER A 212 9.74 11.90 -11.79
C SER A 212 11.04 11.65 -11.02
N GLN A 213 12.05 12.48 -11.29
CA GLN A 213 13.31 12.53 -10.55
C GLN A 213 13.23 13.35 -9.25
N ASN A 214 12.18 14.16 -9.08
CA ASN A 214 11.97 15.02 -7.89
C ASN A 214 11.31 14.27 -6.73
N THR A 215 10.93 13.01 -6.95
CA THR A 215 10.24 12.17 -5.97
C THR A 215 11.24 11.15 -5.45
N GLU A 216 11.64 11.31 -4.19
CA GLU A 216 12.62 10.40 -3.55
C GLU A 216 11.98 9.06 -3.18
N SER A 217 10.70 9.08 -2.78
CA SER A 217 9.99 7.89 -2.32
C SER A 217 8.62 7.72 -2.95
N LYS A 218 8.26 6.45 -3.14
CA LYS A 218 6.98 5.99 -3.65
C LYS A 218 6.64 4.71 -2.90
N ILE A 219 5.59 4.75 -2.09
CA ILE A 219 5.14 3.58 -1.33
C ILE A 219 3.70 3.25 -1.68
N VAL A 220 3.39 1.96 -1.67
CA VAL A 220 2.02 1.45 -1.66
C VAL A 220 1.73 0.87 -0.28
N VAL A 221 0.57 1.20 0.27
CA VAL A 221 0.06 0.58 1.49
C VAL A 221 -1.22 -0.15 1.15
N LYS A 222 -1.22 -1.45 1.40
CA LYS A 222 -2.34 -2.34 1.12
C LYS A 222 -3.05 -2.64 2.43
N PHE A 223 -4.32 -2.25 2.52
CA PHE A 223 -5.23 -2.66 3.59
C PHE A 223 -6.37 -3.47 2.96
N VAL A 224 -6.46 -4.75 3.30
CA VAL A 224 -7.51 -5.66 2.82
C VAL A 224 -8.23 -6.24 4.02
N GLN A 225 -9.55 -6.11 4.02
CA GLN A 225 -10.42 -6.65 5.03
C GLN A 225 -11.45 -7.58 4.37
N ARG A 226 -11.24 -8.89 4.51
CA ARG A 226 -12.14 -9.92 3.97
C ARG A 226 -13.28 -10.16 4.94
N TYR A 227 -14.51 -10.03 4.44
CA TYR A 227 -15.73 -10.34 5.19
C TYR A 227 -16.10 -11.82 5.06
N PHE A 228 -16.09 -12.36 3.84
CA PHE A 228 -16.41 -13.76 3.55
C PHE A 228 -15.86 -14.16 2.17
N SER A 229 -15.85 -15.45 1.86
CA SER A 229 -15.65 -15.98 0.51
C SER A 229 -16.95 -16.53 -0.07
N VAL A 230 -17.05 -16.52 -1.39
CA VAL A 230 -18.01 -17.31 -2.17
C VAL A 230 -17.23 -18.37 -2.92
N ASP A 231 -17.51 -19.62 -2.61
CA ASP A 231 -16.80 -20.80 -3.11
C ASP A 231 -17.74 -21.66 -3.95
N ILE A 232 -17.18 -22.39 -4.92
CA ILE A 232 -17.91 -23.45 -5.62
C ILE A 232 -17.58 -24.81 -5.00
N ASP A 233 -18.57 -25.69 -4.94
CA ASP A 233 -18.29 -27.10 -4.67
C ASP A 233 -17.35 -27.65 -5.76
N THR A 234 -16.34 -28.40 -5.35
CA THR A 234 -15.32 -28.90 -6.28
C THR A 234 -15.89 -30.05 -7.11
N PRO A 235 -15.94 -29.95 -8.46
CA PRO A 235 -16.36 -31.06 -9.32
C PRO A 235 -15.38 -32.24 -9.25
N GLU A 236 -15.79 -33.43 -9.69
CA GLU A 236 -14.93 -34.61 -9.67
C GLU A 236 -14.10 -34.73 -10.96
N THR A 237 -14.69 -34.35 -12.10
CA THR A 237 -14.04 -34.43 -13.42
C THR A 237 -14.26 -33.18 -14.27
N PRO A 238 -13.41 -32.92 -15.29
CA PRO A 238 -13.64 -31.80 -16.21
C PRO A 238 -15.03 -31.82 -16.87
N GLY A 239 -15.55 -33.00 -17.20
CA GLY A 239 -16.85 -33.21 -17.83
C GLY A 239 -18.01 -32.71 -16.99
N ASP A 240 -17.92 -32.81 -15.66
CA ASP A 240 -18.96 -32.40 -14.71
C ASP A 240 -19.29 -30.89 -14.79
N LEU A 241 -18.39 -30.09 -15.39
CA LEU A 241 -18.57 -28.66 -15.59
C LEU A 241 -19.54 -28.33 -16.74
N PHE A 242 -19.87 -29.30 -17.58
CA PHE A 242 -20.65 -29.15 -18.81
C PHE A 242 -21.80 -30.14 -18.84
N THR A 243 -22.85 -29.81 -19.58
CA THR A 243 -23.97 -30.73 -19.72
C THR A 243 -23.55 -31.92 -20.60
N ASP A 244 -23.88 -33.15 -20.20
CA ASP A 244 -23.52 -34.39 -20.92
C ASP A 244 -23.95 -34.40 -22.40
N THR A 245 -24.96 -33.62 -22.75
CA THR A 245 -25.51 -33.51 -24.10
C THR A 245 -24.83 -32.46 -24.98
N ASP A 246 -23.94 -31.65 -24.43
CA ASP A 246 -23.28 -30.53 -25.14
C ASP A 246 -21.87 -30.25 -24.59
N LEU A 247 -21.01 -31.27 -24.66
CA LEU A 247 -19.59 -31.11 -24.31
C LEU A 247 -18.89 -30.24 -25.37
N PRO A 248 -18.10 -29.23 -24.97
CA PRO A 248 -17.34 -28.43 -25.92
C PRO A 248 -16.23 -29.27 -26.57
N ASP A 249 -15.80 -28.86 -27.77
CA ASP A 249 -14.60 -29.42 -28.39
C ASP A 249 -13.36 -29.06 -27.53
N PRO A 250 -12.62 -30.03 -26.97
CA PRO A 250 -11.41 -29.75 -26.19
C PRO A 250 -10.38 -28.90 -26.96
N ALA A 251 -10.34 -28.97 -28.29
CA ALA A 251 -9.45 -28.14 -29.10
C ALA A 251 -9.77 -26.64 -29.01
N SER A 252 -11.02 -26.28 -28.64
CA SER A 252 -11.43 -24.89 -28.44
C SER A 252 -10.78 -24.22 -27.21
N PHE A 253 -10.28 -25.04 -26.27
CA PHE A 253 -9.57 -24.59 -25.08
C PHE A 253 -8.15 -24.12 -25.38
N GLY A 254 -7.59 -24.48 -26.53
CA GLY A 254 -6.19 -24.23 -26.86
C GLY A 254 -5.26 -25.34 -26.36
N ALA A 255 -3.97 -25.05 -26.27
CA ALA A 255 -2.96 -26.01 -25.79
C ALA A 255 -2.81 -26.01 -24.27
N THR A 256 -3.35 -24.99 -23.60
CA THR A 256 -3.16 -24.75 -22.18
C THR A 256 -4.43 -25.04 -21.40
N LEU A 257 -4.29 -25.81 -20.32
CA LEU A 257 -5.37 -26.29 -19.48
C LEU A 257 -6.19 -25.10 -18.92
N PRO A 258 -7.52 -25.10 -19.10
CA PRO A 258 -8.38 -24.11 -18.50
C PRO A 258 -8.37 -24.12 -16.97
N ASN A 259 -8.75 -22.99 -16.40
CA ASN A 259 -8.92 -22.83 -14.98
C ASN A 259 -10.33 -22.35 -14.65
N ILE A 260 -10.81 -22.75 -13.48
CA ILE A 260 -12.06 -22.27 -12.92
C ILE A 260 -11.75 -21.30 -11.77
N VAL A 261 -12.53 -20.22 -11.69
CA VAL A 261 -12.55 -19.35 -10.50
C VAL A 261 -13.27 -20.11 -9.39
N SER A 262 -12.50 -20.69 -8.47
CA SER A 262 -13.04 -21.58 -7.45
C SER A 262 -13.53 -20.85 -6.20
N SER A 263 -12.98 -19.67 -5.94
CA SER A 263 -13.28 -18.84 -4.79
C SER A 263 -13.13 -17.38 -5.14
N VAL A 264 -14.02 -16.54 -4.64
CA VAL A 264 -13.91 -15.08 -4.67
C VAL A 264 -14.12 -14.54 -3.25
N ASN A 265 -13.17 -13.78 -2.75
CA ASN A 265 -13.30 -13.11 -1.46
C ASN A 265 -14.04 -11.79 -1.62
N TYR A 266 -14.94 -11.51 -0.68
CA TYR A 266 -15.72 -10.28 -0.60
C TYR A 266 -15.36 -9.52 0.65
N GLY A 267 -15.33 -8.19 0.55
CA GLY A 267 -15.05 -7.33 1.69
C GLY A 267 -14.79 -5.89 1.27
N ARG A 268 -13.85 -5.24 1.95
CA ARG A 268 -13.37 -3.92 1.54
C ARG A 268 -11.85 -3.87 1.55
N MET A 269 -11.29 -3.02 0.71
CA MET A 269 -9.86 -2.75 0.67
C MET A 269 -9.58 -1.28 0.37
N VAL A 270 -8.43 -0.82 0.80
CA VAL A 270 -7.86 0.45 0.38
C VAL A 270 -6.40 0.24 0.02
N LEU A 271 -6.02 0.76 -1.15
CA LEU A 271 -4.63 0.92 -1.55
C LEU A 271 -4.27 2.39 -1.41
N PHE A 272 -3.36 2.71 -0.49
CA PHE A 272 -2.77 4.04 -0.44
C PHE A 272 -1.55 4.08 -1.32
N VAL A 273 -1.45 5.16 -2.07
CA VAL A 273 -0.30 5.53 -2.86
C VAL A 273 0.24 6.80 -2.26
N ALA A 274 1.46 6.74 -1.73
CA ALA A 274 2.10 7.90 -1.14
C ALA A 274 3.42 8.20 -1.84
N THR A 275 3.63 9.48 -2.15
CA THR A 275 4.86 9.98 -2.76
C THR A 275 5.40 11.13 -1.95
N SER A 276 6.71 11.17 -1.75
CA SER A 276 7.35 12.20 -0.94
C SER A 276 8.78 12.52 -1.38
N SER A 277 9.32 13.61 -0.83
CA SER A 277 10.74 13.93 -0.89
C SER A 277 11.55 13.32 0.26
N TYR A 278 10.90 12.70 1.25
CA TYR A 278 11.58 11.89 2.27
C TYR A 278 12.02 10.53 1.70
N SER A 279 12.97 9.87 2.38
CA SER A 279 13.41 8.54 1.96
C SER A 279 12.31 7.47 2.12
N ASN A 280 12.42 6.38 1.36
CA ASN A 280 11.51 5.23 1.49
C ASN A 280 11.47 4.67 2.93
N ILE A 281 12.62 4.64 3.61
CA ILE A 281 12.72 4.13 4.99
C ILE A 281 11.94 5.02 5.96
N GLU A 282 12.10 6.35 5.85
CA GLU A 282 11.36 7.31 6.69
C GLU A 282 9.86 7.25 6.42
N MET A 283 9.47 7.11 5.15
CA MET A 283 8.07 6.95 4.76
C MET A 283 7.46 5.66 5.31
N GLU A 284 8.13 4.52 5.14
CA GLU A 284 7.67 3.23 5.68
C GLU A 284 7.52 3.29 7.20
N ALA A 285 8.49 3.88 7.90
CA ALA A 285 8.44 4.07 9.35
C ALA A 285 7.27 4.98 9.77
N ALA A 286 7.06 6.12 9.10
CA ALA A 286 5.99 7.05 9.40
C ALA A 286 4.59 6.44 9.18
N PHE A 287 4.40 5.71 8.08
CA PHE A 287 3.15 5.01 7.81
C PHE A 287 2.90 3.87 8.80
N LYS A 288 3.94 3.10 9.15
CA LYS A 288 3.84 2.04 10.16
C LYS A 288 3.49 2.61 11.54
N ALA A 289 4.18 3.66 11.98
CA ALA A 289 3.91 4.31 13.26
C ALA A 289 2.49 4.89 13.32
N THR A 290 2.02 5.49 12.23
CA THR A 290 0.65 6.00 12.10
C THR A 290 -0.38 4.87 12.21
N TYR A 291 -0.13 3.74 11.56
CA TYR A 291 -0.97 2.55 11.64
C TYR A 291 -1.01 1.98 13.07
N ASP A 292 0.15 1.74 13.67
CA ASP A 292 0.29 1.20 15.02
C ASP A 292 -0.42 2.09 16.06
N SER A 293 -0.26 3.41 15.95
CA SER A 293 -0.99 4.40 16.75
C SER A 293 -2.51 4.26 16.58
N ALA A 294 -2.99 4.10 15.34
CA ALA A 294 -4.42 3.98 15.06
C ALA A 294 -5.04 2.73 15.69
N ILE A 295 -4.34 1.60 15.70
CA ILE A 295 -4.89 0.34 16.24
C ILE A 295 -4.63 0.14 17.75
N SER A 296 -3.79 0.98 18.37
CA SER A 296 -3.50 0.90 19.81
C SER A 296 -4.69 1.34 20.68
N GLU A 297 -5.08 0.51 21.66
CA GLU A 297 -6.07 0.88 22.66
C GLU A 297 -5.54 2.02 23.53
N GLY A 298 -6.12 3.22 23.39
CA GLY A 298 -5.71 4.44 24.12
C GLY A 298 -5.04 5.52 23.25
N GLY A 299 -4.72 5.21 21.99
CA GLY A 299 -4.18 6.18 21.03
C GLY A 299 -2.80 6.69 21.42
N VAL A 300 -1.75 5.96 21.07
CA VAL A 300 -0.37 6.46 21.20
C VAL A 300 -0.20 7.69 20.33
N GLU A 301 0.30 8.79 20.91
CA GLU A 301 0.59 10.00 20.14
C GLU A 301 1.74 9.72 19.17
N VAL A 302 1.50 9.98 17.88
CA VAL A 302 2.53 9.83 16.85
C VAL A 302 3.57 10.92 17.05
N GLU A 303 4.86 10.57 17.06
CA GLU A 303 5.95 11.54 17.17
C GLU A 303 5.79 12.67 16.14
N ALA A 304 6.08 13.91 16.53
CA ALA A 304 5.90 15.10 15.70
C ALA A 304 6.64 15.02 14.35
N ASN A 305 7.76 14.29 14.30
CA ASN A 305 8.50 14.07 13.06
C ASN A 305 7.71 13.22 12.05
N TYR A 306 7.11 12.11 12.50
CA TYR A 306 6.28 11.27 11.62
C TYR A 306 5.02 12.00 11.16
N GLN A 307 4.41 12.83 12.03
CA GLN A 307 3.29 13.68 11.61
C GLN A 307 3.69 14.62 10.47
N ARG A 308 4.86 15.26 10.58
CA ARG A 308 5.40 16.14 9.54
C ARG A 308 5.65 15.41 8.21
N ILE A 309 6.22 14.21 8.26
CA ILE A 309 6.42 13.37 7.07
C ILE A 309 5.08 13.10 6.37
N MET A 310 4.06 12.73 7.14
CA MET A 310 2.73 12.46 6.62
C MET A 310 2.06 13.71 6.01
N GLU A 311 2.17 14.87 6.66
CA GLU A 311 1.58 16.14 6.20
C GLU A 311 2.24 16.67 4.93
N ASN A 312 3.54 16.46 4.78
CA ASN A 312 4.32 16.88 3.61
C ASN A 312 4.33 15.84 2.48
N SER A 313 3.63 14.72 2.64
CA SER A 313 3.54 13.68 1.62
C SER A 313 2.24 13.79 0.81
N SER A 314 2.33 13.50 -0.49
CA SER A 314 1.15 13.39 -1.34
C SER A 314 0.57 11.98 -1.23
N ILE A 315 -0.64 11.87 -0.69
CA ILE A 315 -1.32 10.59 -0.44
C ILE A 315 -2.60 10.54 -1.28
N LYS A 316 -2.75 9.47 -2.06
CA LYS A 316 -3.97 9.14 -2.81
C LYS A 316 -4.45 7.76 -2.37
N ALA A 317 -5.75 7.52 -2.46
CA ALA A 317 -6.36 6.27 -2.04
C ALA A 317 -7.22 5.71 -3.18
N PHE A 318 -7.06 4.42 -3.46
CA PHE A 318 -8.00 3.62 -4.22
C PHE A 318 -8.80 2.77 -3.23
N VAL A 319 -10.11 2.97 -3.17
CA VAL A 319 -11.01 2.26 -2.25
C VAL A 319 -11.91 1.33 -3.05
N LEU A 320 -12.04 0.10 -2.57
CA LEU A 320 -12.95 -0.88 -3.14
C LEU A 320 -13.77 -1.54 -2.04
N GLY A 321 -15.11 -1.51 -2.18
CA GLY A 321 -16.05 -1.98 -1.16
C GLY A 321 -16.18 -1.03 0.04
N GLY A 322 -17.05 -1.38 0.99
CA GLY A 322 -17.36 -0.55 2.16
C GLY A 322 -18.54 0.41 1.96
N ASP A 323 -18.79 1.25 2.96
CA ASP A 323 -19.78 2.33 2.89
C ASP A 323 -19.29 3.44 1.94
N GLY A 324 -20.16 3.92 1.05
CA GLY A 324 -19.82 4.97 0.08
C GLY A 324 -19.35 6.29 0.73
N ASP A 325 -19.86 6.62 1.92
CA ASP A 325 -19.44 7.80 2.68
C ASP A 325 -18.05 7.61 3.32
N GLU A 326 -17.68 6.38 3.66
CA GLU A 326 -16.33 6.03 4.15
C GLU A 326 -15.30 6.06 3.03
N ALA A 327 -15.67 5.61 1.82
CA ALA A 327 -14.81 5.64 0.65
C ALA A 327 -14.40 7.08 0.27
N VAL A 328 -15.31 8.05 0.38
CA VAL A 328 -15.00 9.48 0.12
C VAL A 328 -14.07 10.05 1.19
N LYS A 329 -14.23 9.67 2.46
CA LYS A 329 -13.38 10.14 3.57
C LYS A 329 -11.96 9.58 3.48
N ALA A 330 -11.76 8.35 3.03
CA ALA A 330 -10.44 7.73 2.88
C ALA A 330 -9.52 8.50 1.90
N VAL A 331 -10.09 9.31 1.00
CA VAL A 331 -9.36 10.17 0.07
C VAL A 331 -8.84 11.47 0.74
N SER A 332 -9.22 11.75 2.00
CA SER A 332 -8.88 12.99 2.73
C SER A 332 -7.53 12.94 3.48
N GLY A 333 -6.55 12.17 2.99
CA GLY A 333 -5.24 12.01 3.63
C GLY A 333 -5.26 11.10 4.88
N VAL A 334 -4.26 11.26 5.76
CA VAL A 334 -4.01 10.33 6.89
C VAL A 334 -5.18 10.16 7.85
N ALA A 335 -5.90 11.23 8.16
CA ALA A 335 -7.08 11.16 9.02
C ALA A 335 -8.19 10.31 8.39
N GLY A 336 -8.35 10.39 7.06
CA GLY A 336 -9.26 9.56 6.29
C GLY A 336 -8.89 8.08 6.35
N VAL A 337 -7.60 7.78 6.19
CA VAL A 337 -7.03 6.43 6.32
C VAL A 337 -7.30 5.86 7.70
N LYS A 338 -6.95 6.61 8.75
CA LYS A 338 -7.18 6.22 10.14
C LYS A 338 -8.66 5.97 10.41
N SER A 339 -9.54 6.85 9.93
CA SER A 339 -11.00 6.66 10.05
C SER A 339 -11.47 5.40 9.32
N PHE A 340 -10.96 5.11 8.14
CA PHE A 340 -11.33 3.91 7.40
C PHE A 340 -10.89 2.64 8.14
N ILE A 341 -9.65 2.60 8.62
CA ILE A 341 -9.14 1.46 9.39
C ILE A 341 -9.93 1.29 10.69
N LEU A 342 -10.16 2.37 11.44
CA LEU A 342 -10.86 2.37 12.73
C LEU A 342 -12.35 2.09 12.65
N SER A 343 -13.02 2.53 11.58
CA SER A 343 -14.45 2.23 11.38
C SER A 343 -14.71 0.73 11.39
N GLY A 344 -13.69 -0.06 11.02
CA GLY A 344 -13.84 -1.49 10.85
C GLY A 344 -14.96 -1.80 9.86
N GLY A 345 -15.38 -3.05 9.80
CA GLY A 345 -16.46 -3.41 8.90
C GLY A 345 -16.84 -4.84 9.14
N ASN A 346 -17.89 -5.07 9.89
CA ASN A 346 -18.60 -6.34 9.78
C ASN A 346 -19.33 -6.32 8.44
N TYR A 347 -19.49 -7.49 7.84
CA TYR A 347 -20.49 -7.64 6.80
C TYR A 347 -21.85 -7.16 7.33
N SER A 348 -22.49 -6.29 6.55
CA SER A 348 -23.83 -5.80 6.84
C SER A 348 -24.54 -5.42 5.54
N GLU A 349 -25.82 -5.14 5.60
CA GLU A 349 -26.56 -4.65 4.43
C GLU A 349 -26.03 -3.28 3.95
N GLN A 350 -25.54 -2.45 4.89
CA GLN A 350 -24.97 -1.13 4.60
C GLN A 350 -23.51 -1.21 4.13
N SER A 351 -22.79 -2.27 4.50
CA SER A 351 -21.44 -2.59 4.00
C SER A 351 -21.42 -4.04 3.50
N PRO A 352 -21.96 -4.30 2.29
CA PRO A 352 -22.10 -5.66 1.76
C PRO A 352 -20.77 -6.27 1.30
N GLY A 353 -19.75 -5.42 1.13
CA GLY A 353 -18.47 -5.79 0.55
C GLY A 353 -18.51 -5.86 -0.98
N ALA A 354 -17.36 -5.63 -1.61
CA ALA A 354 -17.12 -5.85 -3.03
C ALA A 354 -16.23 -7.10 -3.24
N PRO A 355 -16.27 -7.74 -4.41
CA PRO A 355 -15.27 -8.73 -4.80
C PRO A 355 -13.85 -8.13 -4.69
N LEU A 356 -12.96 -8.75 -3.91
CA LEU A 356 -11.61 -8.23 -3.62
C LEU A 356 -10.51 -9.05 -4.28
N SER A 357 -10.67 -10.36 -4.33
CA SER A 357 -9.65 -11.28 -4.83
C SER A 357 -10.25 -12.62 -5.24
N TYR A 358 -9.52 -13.39 -6.03
CA TYR A 358 -9.97 -14.68 -6.54
C TYR A 358 -8.88 -15.74 -6.48
N THR A 359 -9.31 -16.99 -6.38
CA THR A 359 -8.47 -18.19 -6.46
C THR A 359 -8.83 -18.97 -7.72
N LEU A 360 -7.80 -19.43 -8.43
CA LEU A 360 -7.94 -20.30 -9.60
C LEU A 360 -7.64 -21.75 -9.23
N LYS A 361 -8.38 -22.67 -9.81
CA LYS A 361 -8.08 -24.10 -9.83
C LYS A 361 -8.04 -24.59 -11.27
N ASN A 362 -7.09 -25.45 -11.60
CA ASN A 362 -7.08 -26.06 -12.92
C ASN A 362 -8.24 -27.07 -13.06
N ILE A 363 -8.81 -27.26 -14.25
CA ILE A 363 -9.97 -28.15 -14.41
C ILE A 363 -9.63 -29.64 -14.55
N ASN A 364 -8.34 -30.02 -14.55
CA ASN A 364 -7.91 -31.42 -14.65
C ASN A 364 -8.16 -32.15 -13.32
N ASP A 365 -7.60 -31.63 -12.24
CA ASP A 365 -7.65 -32.23 -10.91
C ASP A 365 -8.16 -31.27 -9.82
N PHE A 366 -8.55 -30.05 -10.19
CA PHE A 366 -9.04 -29.02 -9.28
C PHE A 366 -8.05 -28.66 -8.17
N THR A 367 -6.75 -28.88 -8.39
CA THR A 367 -5.70 -28.31 -7.55
C THR A 367 -5.53 -26.82 -7.87
N ARG A 368 -5.07 -26.08 -6.86
CA ARG A 368 -4.90 -24.62 -6.96
C ARG A 368 -3.85 -24.29 -8.01
N SER A 369 -4.15 -23.30 -8.84
CA SER A 369 -3.21 -22.73 -9.78
C SER A 369 -2.69 -21.41 -9.25
N ASN A 370 -1.39 -21.35 -9.00
CA ASN A 370 -0.71 -20.14 -8.60
C ASN A 370 -0.29 -19.32 -9.84
N VAL A 371 -0.20 -18.01 -9.69
CA VAL A 371 0.24 -17.08 -10.74
C VAL A 371 1.53 -16.42 -10.27
N VAL A 372 2.58 -16.44 -11.10
CA VAL A 372 3.84 -15.77 -10.78
C VAL A 372 3.94 -14.48 -11.59
N LEU A 373 4.14 -13.35 -10.90
CA LEU A 373 4.25 -12.03 -11.52
C LEU A 373 5.72 -11.61 -11.59
N SER A 374 6.34 -11.77 -12.76
CA SER A 374 7.75 -11.41 -12.95
C SER A 374 7.91 -9.94 -13.32
N THR A 375 8.90 -9.29 -12.69
CA THR A 375 9.27 -7.90 -12.91
C THR A 375 10.78 -7.71 -12.79
N GLU A 376 11.31 -6.79 -13.59
CA GLU A 376 12.64 -6.20 -13.38
C GLU A 376 12.47 -4.71 -13.14
N TYR A 377 13.10 -4.18 -12.10
CA TYR A 377 12.97 -2.77 -11.74
C TYR A 377 14.28 -2.19 -11.24
N THR A 378 14.38 -0.87 -11.33
CA THR A 378 15.52 -0.11 -10.85
C THR A 378 15.09 0.69 -9.62
N ALA A 379 15.73 0.43 -8.49
CA ALA A 379 15.49 1.13 -7.24
C ALA A 379 16.64 2.10 -6.95
N ARG A 380 16.32 3.37 -6.70
CA ARG A 380 17.26 4.34 -6.13
C ARG A 380 17.06 4.34 -4.62
N VAL A 381 18.02 3.78 -3.89
CA VAL A 381 17.98 3.71 -2.43
C VAL A 381 18.86 4.82 -1.89
N CYS A 382 18.27 5.75 -1.15
CA CYS A 382 18.96 6.88 -0.53
C CYS A 382 18.94 6.71 1.00
N GLN A 383 20.11 6.80 1.61
CA GLN A 383 20.26 6.84 3.07
C GLN A 383 20.63 8.26 3.48
N LYS A 384 19.90 8.82 4.46
CA LYS A 384 20.25 10.12 5.02
C LYS A 384 21.56 9.96 5.77
N VAL A 385 22.55 10.76 5.39
CA VAL A 385 23.88 10.75 6.02
C VAL A 385 24.19 12.06 6.72
N ARG A 386 23.39 13.12 6.49
CA ARG A 386 23.53 14.43 7.12
C ARG A 386 22.17 14.99 7.51
N SER A 387 22.10 15.78 8.59
CA SER A 387 20.90 16.52 9.01
C SER A 387 21.20 18.00 9.17
N ASN A 388 20.22 18.84 8.83
CA ASN A 388 20.32 20.28 8.97
C ASN A 388 19.70 20.74 10.29
N TYR A 389 20.40 21.61 11.02
CA TYR A 389 19.94 22.22 12.26
C TYR A 389 20.01 23.73 12.19
N ARG A 390 19.01 24.40 12.75
CA ARG A 390 19.07 25.82 13.10
C ARG A 390 19.35 25.95 14.59
N ILE A 391 20.49 26.53 14.92
CA ILE A 391 20.89 26.83 16.30
C ILE A 391 20.69 28.32 16.50
N THR A 392 19.93 28.69 17.52
CA THR A 392 19.61 30.08 17.83
C THR A 392 20.02 30.39 19.25
N LEU A 393 20.91 31.35 19.46
CA LEU A 393 21.09 31.95 20.78
C LEU A 393 19.87 32.84 21.04
N THR A 394 19.03 32.44 21.97
CA THR A 394 17.76 33.13 22.25
C THR A 394 17.97 34.26 23.23
N GLU A 395 18.62 33.96 24.35
CA GLU A 395 18.91 34.93 25.40
C GLU A 395 20.17 34.56 26.19
N ILE A 396 20.72 35.56 26.86
CA ILE A 396 21.65 35.40 27.98
C ILE A 396 20.90 35.79 29.25
N ASP A 397 20.77 34.85 30.18
CA ASP A 397 20.14 35.03 31.49
C ASP A 397 21.22 35.30 32.54
N CYS A 398 21.11 36.46 33.19
CA CYS A 398 22.06 36.95 34.20
C CYS A 398 21.46 36.96 35.62
N SER A 399 20.38 36.20 35.86
CA SER A 399 19.60 36.29 37.10
C SER A 399 20.24 35.64 38.34
N GLU A 400 21.21 34.74 38.19
CA GLU A 400 21.72 33.90 39.28
C GLU A 400 23.00 34.38 39.96
N GLY A 401 23.63 35.46 39.51
CA GLY A 401 24.90 35.88 40.13
C GLY A 401 25.55 37.03 39.41
N ILE A 402 24.92 38.21 39.38
CA ILE A 402 25.65 39.45 39.19
C ILE A 402 25.24 40.29 40.37
N ASN A 403 26.20 40.71 41.19
CA ASN A 403 25.94 41.45 42.43
C ASN A 403 25.03 42.64 42.09
N ASN A 404 23.83 42.70 42.71
CA ASN A 404 22.64 43.47 42.31
C ASN A 404 22.78 45.02 42.36
N GLU A 405 23.90 45.60 41.93
CA GLU A 405 24.16 47.04 41.92
C GLU A 405 24.01 47.68 40.54
N GLY A 406 23.05 47.24 39.71
CA GLY A 406 22.76 47.90 38.43
C GLY A 406 22.04 47.02 37.41
N ASP A 407 21.79 47.61 36.23
CA ASP A 407 21.46 46.82 35.04
C ASP A 407 22.77 46.16 34.56
N GLN A 408 22.78 44.84 34.36
CA GLN A 408 24.01 44.10 34.06
C GLN A 408 24.55 44.43 32.67
N GLN A 409 25.85 44.74 32.57
CA GLN A 409 26.49 45.21 31.33
C GLN A 409 27.42 44.14 30.77
N MET A 410 26.90 43.32 29.86
CA MET A 410 27.57 42.11 29.40
C MET A 410 28.36 42.35 28.12
N TYR A 411 29.58 41.82 28.08
CA TYR A 411 30.39 41.73 26.86
C TYR A 411 31.14 40.39 26.79
N GLY A 412 31.89 40.15 25.72
CA GLY A 412 32.60 38.90 25.49
C GLY A 412 32.24 38.26 24.15
N TYR A 413 32.22 36.93 24.08
CA TYR A 413 31.92 36.22 22.85
C TYR A 413 31.23 34.88 23.09
N ILE A 414 30.38 34.49 22.15
CA ILE A 414 29.78 33.15 22.09
C ILE A 414 29.84 32.65 20.65
N TYR A 415 30.48 31.51 20.45
CA TYR A 415 30.75 30.92 19.15
C TYR A 415 30.11 29.54 19.00
N LEU A 416 29.79 29.22 17.75
CA LEU A 416 29.61 27.86 17.28
C LEU A 416 30.87 27.36 16.60
N ASN A 417 31.31 26.17 16.96
CA ASN A 417 32.39 25.48 16.29
C ASN A 417 31.97 24.04 15.95
N VAL A 418 32.61 23.45 14.95
CA VAL A 418 32.56 22.00 14.72
C VAL A 418 33.82 21.38 15.29
N GLY A 419 33.64 20.39 16.16
CA GLY A 419 34.75 19.62 16.72
C GLY A 419 35.37 18.68 15.69
N ASN A 420 36.67 18.44 15.81
CA ASN A 420 37.34 17.33 15.13
C ASN A 420 37.70 16.28 16.20
N PRO A 421 37.11 15.06 16.18
CA PRO A 421 37.39 14.03 17.18
C PRO A 421 38.87 13.61 17.21
N ASP A 422 39.63 13.79 16.13
CA ASP A 422 41.08 13.51 16.10
C ASP A 422 41.90 14.49 16.97
N LEU A 423 41.33 15.63 17.36
CA LEU A 423 41.97 16.65 18.21
C LEU A 423 41.55 16.55 19.69
N ASP A 424 40.74 15.54 20.02
CA ASP A 424 40.12 15.38 21.33
C ASP A 424 41.10 14.80 22.36
N GLY A 425 42.00 15.64 22.87
CA GLY A 425 43.03 15.22 23.84
C GLY A 425 44.19 16.20 24.07
N VAL A 426 44.24 17.31 23.31
CA VAL A 426 45.27 18.35 23.48
C VAL A 426 44.76 19.40 24.47
N ILE A 427 45.21 19.25 25.72
CA ILE A 427 44.85 19.96 26.96
C ILE A 427 44.55 21.47 26.78
N PHE A 428 43.27 21.87 26.81
CA PHE A 428 42.67 23.05 27.48
C PHE A 428 41.13 22.91 27.42
N PRO A 429 40.38 23.05 28.53
CA PRO A 429 38.97 22.65 28.58
C PRO A 429 38.03 23.44 27.66
N CYS A 430 38.30 24.72 27.36
CA CYS A 430 37.43 25.56 26.53
C CYS A 430 38.13 26.33 25.38
N PHE A 431 39.22 25.78 24.83
CA PHE A 431 39.88 26.38 23.66
C PHE A 431 39.35 25.78 22.35
N PRO A 432 38.88 26.60 21.38
CA PRO A 432 38.34 26.09 20.13
C PRO A 432 39.49 25.60 19.22
N PHE A 433 39.76 24.29 19.23
CA PHE A 433 40.61 23.65 18.22
C PHE A 433 39.84 23.23 16.95
N GLY A 434 38.56 23.64 16.86
CA GLY A 434 37.65 23.37 15.74
C GLY A 434 37.57 24.50 14.70
N THR A 435 36.84 24.24 13.62
CA THR A 435 36.51 25.29 12.63
C THR A 435 35.36 26.11 13.19
N SER A 436 35.57 27.42 13.38
CA SER A 436 34.49 28.34 13.77
C SER A 436 33.48 28.46 12.64
N LEU A 437 32.22 28.19 12.95
CA LEU A 437 31.10 28.33 12.01
C LEU A 437 30.47 29.73 12.07
N GLY A 438 30.65 30.43 13.18
CA GLY A 438 30.17 31.80 13.35
C GLY A 438 30.02 32.20 14.81
N ALA A 439 29.88 33.51 15.04
CA ALA A 439 29.56 34.10 16.33
C ALA A 439 28.03 34.19 16.48
N PHE A 440 27.51 33.74 17.62
CA PHE A 440 26.14 34.04 18.03
C PHE A 440 26.04 35.41 18.70
N TRP A 441 27.05 35.72 19.49
CA TRP A 441 27.18 36.96 20.25
C TRP A 441 28.55 37.55 19.93
N GLY A 442 28.53 38.77 19.40
CA GLY A 442 29.69 39.46 18.83
C GLY A 442 30.77 39.73 19.86
N ASN A 443 32.00 40.01 19.39
CA ASN A 443 33.14 40.40 20.21
C ASN A 443 32.94 41.80 20.81
N TYR A 444 31.89 41.97 21.62
CA TYR A 444 31.72 43.15 22.44
C TYR A 444 32.87 43.19 23.45
N ASP A 445 33.43 44.37 23.66
CA ASP A 445 34.50 44.63 24.62
C ASP A 445 34.01 45.64 25.69
N ASP A 446 34.93 46.11 26.51
CA ASP A 446 34.70 47.10 27.55
C ASP A 446 34.19 48.45 27.01
N ASP A 447 34.37 48.72 25.71
CA ASP A 447 33.90 49.93 25.03
C ASP A 447 32.51 49.77 24.35
N ASP A 448 32.00 48.54 24.16
CA ASP A 448 30.76 48.24 23.41
C ASP A 448 29.87 47.15 24.08
N TYR A 449 29.62 47.23 25.38
CA TYR A 449 28.79 46.23 26.09
C TYR A 449 27.28 46.32 25.80
N GLN A 450 26.53 45.26 26.12
CA GLN A 450 25.07 45.19 26.08
C GLN A 450 24.45 45.19 27.48
N THR A 451 23.43 46.02 27.69
CA THR A 451 22.76 46.12 29.00
C THR A 451 21.55 45.19 29.08
N ALA A 452 21.50 44.38 30.14
CA ALA A 452 20.40 43.48 30.44
C ALA A 452 19.14 44.24 30.86
N SER A 453 17.98 43.76 30.42
CA SER A 453 16.66 44.24 30.84
C SER A 453 15.97 43.13 31.62
N ALA A 454 15.63 43.41 32.89
CA ALA A 454 15.09 42.40 33.82
C ALA A 454 15.99 41.15 33.92
N ASN A 455 17.31 41.37 34.03
CA ASN A 455 18.36 40.35 34.12
C ASN A 455 18.51 39.47 32.86
N LYS A 456 18.02 39.92 31.69
CA LYS A 456 18.11 39.16 30.44
C LYS A 456 18.55 40.03 29.27
N ILE A 457 19.31 39.44 28.35
CA ILE A 457 19.59 40.05 27.04
C ILE A 457 19.06 39.14 25.94
N SER A 458 18.11 39.65 25.17
CA SER A 458 17.56 38.95 24.00
C SER A 458 18.48 39.09 22.79
N VAL A 459 18.72 38.00 22.07
CA VAL A 459 19.71 37.96 20.98
C VAL A 459 19.04 37.62 19.66
N GLY A 460 18.58 36.38 19.51
CA GLY A 460 17.91 35.90 18.31
C GLY A 460 18.84 35.58 17.13
N THR A 461 20.16 35.54 17.31
CA THR A 461 21.11 35.16 16.26
C THR A 461 21.00 33.67 15.98
N SER A 462 20.80 33.30 14.72
CA SER A 462 20.74 31.91 14.26
C SER A 462 21.90 31.54 13.35
N ILE A 463 22.39 30.32 13.48
CA ILE A 463 23.36 29.69 12.57
C ILE A 463 22.76 28.36 12.11
N ASP A 464 22.70 28.18 10.79
CA ASP A 464 22.26 26.93 10.17
C ASP A 464 23.49 26.05 9.91
N VAL A 465 23.42 24.77 10.29
CA VAL A 465 24.52 23.82 10.17
C VAL A 465 24.05 22.50 9.58
N THR A 466 24.91 21.84 8.84
CA THR A 466 24.70 20.49 8.31
C THR A 466 25.68 19.54 8.98
N LEU A 467 25.17 18.52 9.65
CA LEU A 467 25.99 17.59 10.44
C LEU A 467 25.80 16.15 10.00
N PRO A 468 26.86 15.33 9.93
CA PRO A 468 26.75 13.92 9.55
C PRO A 468 26.05 13.09 10.64
N ILE A 469 25.04 12.30 10.26
CA ILE A 469 24.22 11.52 11.20
C ILE A 469 25.03 10.38 11.84
N ASP A 470 25.88 9.72 11.06
CA ASP A 470 26.79 8.70 11.56
C ASP A 470 28.19 9.30 11.72
N GLY A 471 28.63 9.51 12.96
CA GLY A 471 29.97 9.96 13.27
C GLY A 471 30.16 10.39 14.72
N ASP A 472 31.41 10.40 15.19
CA ASP A 472 31.81 10.99 16.47
C ASP A 472 31.88 12.54 16.39
N ASP A 473 31.28 13.14 15.37
CA ASP A 473 31.25 14.57 15.15
C ASP A 473 30.27 15.23 16.13
N TYR A 474 30.64 16.42 16.60
CA TYR A 474 29.85 17.17 17.56
C TYR A 474 29.85 18.66 17.24
N LEU A 475 28.75 19.31 17.62
CA LEU A 475 28.73 20.76 17.77
C LEU A 475 29.44 21.13 19.06
N TYR A 476 30.19 22.23 19.00
CA TYR A 476 30.90 22.76 20.14
C TYR A 476 30.48 24.21 20.37
N LEU A 477 29.64 24.40 21.38
CA LEU A 477 29.33 25.73 21.91
C LEU A 477 30.48 26.15 22.82
N SER A 478 30.97 27.37 22.63
CA SER A 478 32.00 27.94 23.49
C SER A 478 31.79 29.43 23.64
N GLY A 479 32.12 29.97 24.80
CA GLY A 479 32.13 31.41 24.98
C GLY A 479 32.98 31.82 26.16
N HIS A 480 33.10 33.14 26.28
CA HIS A 480 33.64 33.81 27.44
C HIS A 480 32.83 35.08 27.64
N LEU A 481 32.36 35.32 28.85
CA LEU A 481 31.56 36.49 29.17
C LEU A 481 32.22 37.30 30.28
N TYR A 482 31.98 38.59 30.25
CA TYR A 482 32.39 39.55 31.24
C TYR A 482 31.20 40.45 31.58
N GLU A 483 31.18 40.95 32.80
CA GLU A 483 30.30 42.04 33.20
C GLU A 483 31.15 43.27 33.48
N TYR A 484 30.76 44.39 32.88
CA TYR A 484 31.47 45.63 32.99
C TYR A 484 31.07 46.36 34.28
N ASP A 485 32.02 46.56 35.19
CA ASP A 485 31.83 47.35 36.41
C ASP A 485 32.55 48.71 36.29
N THR A 486 31.81 49.78 36.58
CA THR A 486 32.37 51.14 36.65
C THR A 486 33.27 51.38 37.88
N SER A 487 33.39 50.42 38.79
CA SER A 487 34.17 50.56 40.03
C SER A 487 35.69 50.35 39.81
N ALA A 488 36.49 51.27 40.36
CA ALA A 488 37.91 51.42 40.02
C ALA A 488 38.87 50.33 40.59
N PHE A 489 38.35 49.28 41.22
CA PHE A 489 39.17 48.25 41.88
C PHE A 489 39.17 46.88 41.19
N ASP A 490 38.18 46.62 40.32
CA ASP A 490 38.16 45.48 39.40
C ASP A 490 37.25 45.84 38.22
N PRO A 491 37.80 46.37 37.11
CA PRO A 491 36.97 47.00 36.07
C PRO A 491 36.12 46.02 35.25
N ASP A 492 36.28 44.70 35.43
CA ASP A 492 35.57 43.69 34.65
C ASP A 492 35.39 42.39 35.47
N GLU A 493 34.17 42.07 35.90
CA GLU A 493 33.88 40.78 36.52
C GLU A 493 33.98 39.69 35.43
N ASP A 494 34.95 38.77 35.57
CA ASP A 494 35.17 37.67 34.64
C ASP A 494 34.21 36.51 34.96
N LEU A 495 33.13 36.37 34.18
CA LEU A 495 32.18 35.25 34.31
C LEU A 495 32.73 33.92 33.78
N GLY A 496 33.96 33.92 33.27
CA GLY A 496 34.74 32.77 32.90
C GLY A 496 34.46 32.25 31.49
N SER A 497 35.26 31.26 31.11
CA SER A 497 35.03 30.47 29.89
C SER A 497 34.02 29.36 30.14
N SER A 498 33.13 29.12 29.18
CA SER A 498 32.27 27.94 29.18
C SER A 498 32.27 27.27 27.82
N CYS A 499 32.09 25.95 27.84
CA CYS A 499 32.04 25.16 26.63
C CYS A 499 31.21 23.89 26.79
N LYS A 500 30.57 23.45 25.71
CA LYS A 500 29.69 22.28 25.69
C LYS A 500 29.76 21.56 24.35
N LYS A 501 30.04 20.26 24.40
CA LYS A 501 29.90 19.36 23.26
C LYS A 501 28.46 18.87 23.17
N LEU A 502 27.91 18.87 21.96
CA LEU A 502 26.59 18.36 21.66
C LEU A 502 26.73 17.39 20.48
N TYR A 503 26.62 16.10 20.76
CA TYR A 503 26.52 15.08 19.72
C TYR A 503 25.12 15.11 19.11
N ILE A 504 24.99 14.70 17.85
CA ILE A 504 23.68 14.69 17.18
C ILE A 504 22.68 13.80 17.93
N ASP A 505 23.12 12.64 18.43
CA ASP A 505 22.27 11.72 19.20
C ASP A 505 21.76 12.34 20.52
N ASP A 506 22.43 13.39 21.02
CA ASP A 506 22.03 14.14 22.21
C ASP A 506 21.06 15.30 21.87
N LEU A 507 20.81 15.58 20.58
CA LEU A 507 19.92 16.65 20.10
C LEU A 507 18.42 16.28 20.20
N THR A 508 18.03 15.70 21.33
CA THR A 508 16.67 15.16 21.58
C THR A 508 15.66 16.17 22.12
N GLN A 509 16.12 17.34 22.55
CA GLN A 509 15.28 18.39 23.12
C GLN A 509 15.54 19.73 22.42
N PRO A 510 14.59 20.68 22.43
CA PRO A 510 14.78 21.92 21.67
C PRO A 510 15.70 22.92 22.36
N ILE A 511 15.92 22.81 23.68
CA ILE A 511 16.61 23.84 24.49
C ILE A 511 17.92 23.29 25.05
N TYR A 512 18.99 24.08 24.92
CA TYR A 512 20.32 23.78 25.45
C TYR A 512 20.91 24.99 26.15
N GLU A 513 21.61 24.74 27.26
CA GLU A 513 22.21 25.78 28.09
C GLU A 513 23.75 25.68 28.08
N LEU A 514 24.40 26.84 28.08
CA LEU A 514 25.83 27.02 28.30
C LEU A 514 26.03 27.92 29.53
N ASN A 515 26.60 27.37 30.60
CA ASN A 515 26.68 28.01 31.91
C ASN A 515 28.05 28.63 32.16
N PHE A 516 28.09 29.92 32.48
CA PHE A 516 29.26 30.69 32.84
C PHE A 516 29.29 30.87 34.37
N ASN A 517 30.45 30.68 35.00
CA ASN A 517 30.60 30.65 36.46
C ASN A 517 32.04 30.98 36.89
N GLY A 518 32.49 32.18 36.55
CA GLY A 518 33.79 32.74 36.92
C GLY A 518 33.65 33.70 38.10
N ASP A 519 34.65 33.70 38.99
CA ASP A 519 34.82 34.60 40.14
C ASP A 519 33.64 34.76 41.13
N GLY A 520 32.60 33.93 41.02
CA GLY A 520 31.43 33.92 41.90
C GLY A 520 30.14 34.34 41.20
N ASP A 521 30.29 34.90 39.99
CA ASP A 521 29.22 35.44 39.17
C ASP A 521 28.80 34.47 38.06
N LYS A 522 27.54 34.56 37.63
CA LYS A 522 26.88 33.56 36.80
C LYS A 522 26.02 34.18 35.71
N ALA A 523 26.21 33.66 34.51
CA ALA A 523 25.31 33.86 33.39
C ALA A 523 25.04 32.53 32.68
N MET A 524 23.92 32.46 31.98
CA MET A 524 23.52 31.29 31.22
C MET A 524 23.09 31.70 29.82
N ALA A 525 23.79 31.21 28.81
CA ALA A 525 23.35 31.37 27.42
C ALA A 525 22.38 30.25 27.05
N ILE A 526 21.19 30.63 26.59
CA ILE A 526 20.09 29.72 26.25
C ILE A 526 19.97 29.61 24.73
N PHE A 527 20.15 28.39 24.23
CA PHE A 527 20.07 28.05 22.82
C PHE A 527 18.79 27.27 22.52
N THR A 528 18.19 27.56 21.37
CA THR A 528 17.22 26.69 20.73
C THR A 528 17.87 25.99 19.54
N ILE A 529 17.85 24.65 19.52
CA ILE A 529 18.40 23.84 18.42
C ILE A 529 17.26 23.04 17.82
N LEU A 530 16.94 23.29 16.54
CA LEU A 530 15.82 22.64 15.86
C LEU A 530 16.27 22.03 14.54
N PRO A 531 15.84 20.81 14.19
CA PRO A 531 16.02 20.27 12.85
C PRO A 531 15.23 21.13 11.85
N ILE A 532 15.81 21.39 10.69
CA ILE A 532 15.21 22.20 9.62
C ILE A 532 15.05 21.45 8.29
N ASP A 533 15.28 20.14 8.29
CA ASP A 533 15.07 19.24 7.15
C ASP A 533 14.06 18.12 7.42
#